data_AF-A0A950RNW0-F1
#
_entry.id   AF-A0A950RNW0-F1
#
_cell.length_a   1.000
_cell.length_b   1.000
_cell.length_c   1.000
_cell.angle_alpha   90.00
_cell.angle_beta   90.00
_cell.angle_gamma   90.00
#
_symmetry.space_group_name_H-M   'P 1'
#
loop_
_entity.id
_entity.type
_entity.pdbx_description
1 polymer ?
#
loop_
_entity_poly.entity_id
_entity_poly.type
_entity_poly.pdbx_seq_one_letter_code
_entity_poly.pdbx_strand_id
1 'polypeptide(L)'
;LEHFDAVGRYRDQENGRPIDGTGAYLTRAGQEVKFTGARDLATFLAGSEDVHDAFVERLFHYLVKQPILAYGPGELPDLRQSFARHEFNIRQLMVEIMATSALTGRQQFSVVSFQSQASVLADDRANRRSLTTNN
;
A
#
# COMPACT_ATOMS: atom_id res chain seq x y z
N LEU A 1 -7.69 25.55 16.69
CA LEU A 1 -8.95 25.21 15.97
C LEU A 1 -8.93 25.97 14.67
N GLU A 2 -9.52 25.44 13.61
CA GLU A 2 -9.39 26.01 12.27
C GLU A 2 -10.26 27.28 12.12
N HIS A 3 -9.90 28.19 11.22
CA HIS A 3 -10.61 29.46 11.02
C HIS A 3 -11.99 29.34 10.34
N PHE A 4 -12.42 28.14 9.98
CA PHE A 4 -13.69 27.92 9.27
C PHE A 4 -14.70 27.24 10.20
N ASP A 5 -15.97 27.69 10.16
CA ASP A 5 -17.06 26.98 10.83
C ASP A 5 -17.60 25.80 9.99
N ALA A 6 -18.60 25.10 10.51
CA ALA A 6 -19.17 23.91 9.89
C ALA A 6 -19.83 24.17 8.51
N VAL A 7 -20.09 25.43 8.14
CA VAL A 7 -20.63 25.81 6.83
C VAL A 7 -19.58 26.50 5.95
N GLY A 8 -18.32 26.56 6.40
CA GLY A 8 -17.20 27.11 5.64
C GLY A 8 -17.03 28.62 5.74
N ARG A 9 -17.70 29.30 6.69
CA ARG A 9 -17.51 30.74 6.91
C ARG A 9 -16.24 30.96 7.73
N TYR A 10 -15.44 31.94 7.28
CA TYR A 10 -14.21 32.34 7.95
C TYR A 10 -14.47 33.15 9.23
N ARG A 11 -13.66 32.90 10.28
CA ARG A 11 -13.71 33.53 11.61
C ARG A 11 -12.30 33.78 12.14
N ASP A 12 -12.09 34.95 12.73
CA ASP A 12 -10.84 35.29 13.42
C ASP A 12 -10.90 35.02 14.93
N GLN A 13 -12.11 34.82 15.47
CA GLN A 13 -12.32 34.63 16.89
C GLN A 13 -13.36 33.53 17.17
N GLU A 14 -13.16 32.85 18.29
CA GLU A 14 -14.11 31.91 18.88
C GLU A 14 -14.31 32.28 20.35
N ASN A 15 -15.56 32.54 20.74
CA ASN A 15 -15.91 33.00 22.09
C ASN A 15 -15.10 34.23 22.56
N GLY A 16 -14.84 35.18 21.66
CA GLY A 16 -14.08 36.40 21.96
C GLY A 16 -12.57 36.20 22.14
N ARG A 17 -12.05 35.01 21.82
CA ARG A 17 -10.60 34.72 21.81
C ARG A 17 -10.12 34.55 20.38
N PRO A 18 -8.90 35.03 20.04
CA PRO A 18 -8.28 34.75 18.76
C PRO A 18 -8.17 33.25 18.52
N ILE A 19 -8.46 32.83 17.29
CA ILE A 19 -8.26 31.45 16.86
C ILE A 19 -6.78 31.25 16.52
N ASP A 20 -6.16 30.24 17.14
CA ASP A 20 -4.85 29.72 16.72
C ASP A 20 -5.04 28.54 15.77
N GLY A 21 -4.76 28.80 14.50
CA GLY A 21 -4.78 27.82 13.42
C GLY A 21 -3.41 27.18 13.14
N THR A 22 -2.37 27.48 13.92
CA THR A 22 -1.05 26.90 13.69
C THR A 22 -1.02 25.42 14.05
N GLY A 23 -0.21 24.66 13.31
CA GLY A 23 -0.03 23.23 13.54
C GLY A 23 1.27 22.72 12.93
N ALA A 24 1.60 21.47 13.25
CA ALA A 24 2.76 20.78 12.73
C ALA A 24 2.41 19.35 12.30
N TYR A 25 3.08 18.87 11.26
CA TYR A 25 3.00 17.51 10.76
C TYR A 25 4.40 16.88 10.74
N LEU A 26 4.54 15.66 11.26
CA LEU A 26 5.79 14.91 11.20
C LEU A 26 5.71 13.92 10.02
N THR A 27 6.55 14.10 9.01
CA THR A 27 6.62 13.20 7.85
C THR A 27 7.21 11.86 8.24
N ARG A 28 7.05 10.84 7.37
CA ARG A 28 7.70 9.54 7.60
C ARG A 28 9.23 9.62 7.57
N ALA A 29 9.78 10.63 6.89
CA ALA A 29 11.21 10.95 6.91
C ALA A 29 11.68 11.64 8.21
N GLY A 30 10.78 11.89 9.16
CA GLY A 30 11.09 12.56 10.42
C GLY A 30 11.21 14.08 10.31
N GLN A 31 10.74 14.67 9.19
CA GLN A 31 10.74 16.12 9.00
C GLN A 31 9.46 16.73 9.59
N GLU A 32 9.61 17.75 10.43
CA GLU A 32 8.48 18.53 10.91
C GLU A 32 8.14 19.65 9.92
N VAL A 33 6.87 19.68 9.49
CA VAL A 33 6.32 20.71 8.59
C VAL A 33 5.27 21.51 9.35
N LYS A 34 5.48 22.81 9.45
CA LYS A 34 4.53 23.73 10.11
C LYS A 34 3.57 24.31 9.08
N PHE A 35 2.32 24.51 9.48
CA PHE A 35 1.28 25.08 8.63
C PHE A 35 0.39 26.03 9.44
N THR A 36 -0.26 26.96 8.74
CA THR A 36 -1.24 27.87 9.35
C THR A 36 -2.61 27.65 8.70
N GLY A 37 -3.48 26.96 9.43
CA GLY A 37 -4.84 26.67 9.00
C GLY A 37 -4.95 25.60 7.92
N ALA A 38 -6.20 25.35 7.51
CA ALA A 38 -6.56 24.22 6.64
C ALA A 38 -5.99 24.33 5.21
N ARG A 39 -5.84 25.55 4.68
CA ARG A 39 -5.36 25.76 3.30
C ARG A 39 -3.90 25.39 3.13
N ASP A 40 -3.06 25.83 4.05
CA ASP A 40 -1.62 25.50 4.05
C ASP A 40 -1.43 23.99 4.23
N LEU A 41 -2.19 23.39 5.16
CA LEU A 41 -2.20 21.94 5.35
C LEU A 41 -2.63 21.21 4.07
N ALA A 42 -3.74 21.62 3.43
CA ALA A 42 -4.21 21.00 2.19
C ALA A 42 -3.18 21.10 1.06
N THR A 43 -2.51 22.26 0.95
CA THR A 43 -1.43 22.47 -0.04
C THR A 43 -0.27 21.51 0.21
N PHE A 44 0.14 21.34 1.47
CA PHE A 44 1.17 20.38 1.83
C PHE A 44 0.75 18.93 1.54
N LEU A 45 -0.44 18.52 1.98
CA LEU A 45 -0.94 17.16 1.80
C LEU A 45 -1.10 16.79 0.31
N ALA A 46 -1.54 17.73 -0.53
CA ALA A 46 -1.73 17.50 -1.96
C ALA A 46 -0.42 17.14 -2.70
N GLY A 47 0.73 17.62 -2.22
CA GLY A 47 2.04 17.33 -2.80
C GLY A 47 2.81 16.20 -2.10
N SER A 48 2.27 15.60 -1.05
CA SER A 48 2.99 14.63 -0.21
C SER A 48 2.84 13.21 -0.74
N GLU A 49 3.94 12.58 -1.14
CA GLU A 49 3.93 11.16 -1.55
C GLU A 49 3.45 10.25 -0.43
N ASP A 50 3.82 10.53 0.83
CA ASP A 50 3.34 9.78 2.01
C ASP A 50 1.81 9.78 2.12
N VAL A 51 1.19 10.90 1.76
CA VAL A 51 -0.27 11.07 1.79
C VAL A 51 -0.91 10.34 0.61
N HIS A 52 -0.28 10.37 -0.56
CA HIS A 52 -0.75 9.62 -1.72
C HIS A 52 -0.70 8.11 -1.46
N ASP A 53 0.40 7.60 -0.87
CA ASP A 53 0.51 6.20 -0.45
C ASP A 53 -0.59 5.82 0.53
N ALA A 54 -0.78 6.63 1.60
CA ALA A 54 -1.80 6.37 2.60
C ALA A 54 -3.22 6.38 2.01
N PHE A 55 -3.50 7.29 1.07
CA PHE A 55 -4.78 7.36 0.39
C PHE A 55 -5.04 6.13 -0.47
N VAL A 56 -4.06 5.74 -1.30
CA VAL A 56 -4.13 4.56 -2.17
C VAL A 56 -4.32 3.29 -1.34
N GLU A 57 -3.50 3.11 -0.31
CA GLU A 57 -3.58 1.96 0.61
C GLU A 57 -4.96 1.85 1.28
N ARG A 58 -5.49 2.99 1.77
CA ARG A 58 -6.79 3.02 2.45
C ARG A 58 -7.93 2.72 1.49
N LEU A 59 -7.89 3.28 0.28
CA LEU A 59 -8.90 3.03 -0.74
C LEU A 59 -8.87 1.58 -1.22
N PHE A 60 -7.67 1.03 -1.45
CA PHE A 60 -7.48 -0.38 -1.80
C PHE A 60 -8.12 -1.28 -0.74
N HIS A 61 -7.74 -1.09 0.53
CA HIS A 61 -8.28 -1.87 1.63
C HIS A 61 -9.80 -1.75 1.74
N TYR A 62 -10.34 -0.54 1.52
CA TYR A 62 -11.78 -0.31 1.54
C TYR A 62 -12.52 -1.08 0.45
N LEU A 63 -11.97 -1.15 -0.77
CA LEU A 63 -12.61 -1.83 -1.91
C LEU A 63 -12.41 -3.34 -1.89
N VAL A 64 -11.17 -3.78 -1.66
CA VAL A 64 -10.75 -5.18 -1.79
C VAL A 64 -10.94 -5.97 -0.48
N LYS A 65 -11.06 -5.27 0.66
CA LYS A 65 -11.20 -5.86 2.01
C LYS A 65 -9.99 -6.70 2.45
N GLN A 66 -8.86 -6.53 1.80
CA GLN A 66 -7.58 -7.16 2.13
C GLN A 66 -6.46 -6.11 2.20
N PRO A 67 -5.38 -6.37 2.95
CA PRO A 67 -4.20 -5.50 2.92
C PRO A 67 -3.54 -5.56 1.54
N ILE A 68 -3.06 -4.42 1.04
CA ILE A 68 -2.41 -4.31 -0.28
C ILE A 68 -1.17 -5.21 -0.40
N LEU A 69 -0.48 -5.47 0.72
CA LEU A 69 0.68 -6.37 0.78
C LEU A 69 0.35 -7.82 0.40
N ALA A 70 -0.91 -8.25 0.46
CA ALA A 70 -1.32 -9.58 0.00
C ALA A 70 -1.18 -9.74 -1.53
N TYR A 71 -1.08 -8.63 -2.27
CA TYR A 71 -0.94 -8.57 -3.72
C TYR A 71 0.51 -8.37 -4.17
N GLY A 72 1.44 -8.28 -3.22
CA GLY A 72 2.88 -8.16 -3.46
C GLY A 72 3.45 -6.80 -3.00
N PRO A 73 4.77 -6.72 -2.76
CA PRO A 73 5.42 -5.51 -2.27
C PRO A 73 5.45 -4.36 -3.29
N GLY A 74 5.25 -4.66 -4.58
CA GLY A 74 5.20 -3.66 -5.66
C GLY A 74 3.84 -3.01 -5.88
N GLU A 75 2.75 -3.60 -5.35
CA GLU A 75 1.40 -3.17 -5.69
C GLU A 75 1.10 -1.72 -5.25
N LEU A 76 1.51 -1.34 -4.03
CA LEU A 76 1.33 0.03 -3.53
C LEU A 76 2.09 1.07 -4.36
N PRO A 77 3.43 0.95 -4.57
CA PRO A 77 4.15 1.95 -5.36
C PRO A 77 3.66 2.00 -6.81
N ASP A 78 3.26 0.88 -7.42
CA ASP A 78 2.72 0.85 -8.78
C ASP A 78 1.39 1.60 -8.88
N LEU A 79 0.45 1.34 -7.96
CA LEU A 79 -0.83 2.05 -7.91
C LEU A 79 -0.66 3.54 -7.59
N ARG A 80 0.24 3.92 -6.67
CA ARG A 80 0.54 5.34 -6.40
C ARG A 80 1.09 6.02 -7.65
N GLN A 81 2.04 5.38 -8.33
CA GLN A 81 2.64 5.96 -9.52
C GLN A 81 1.59 6.13 -10.63
N SER A 82 0.72 5.16 -10.81
CA SER A 82 -0.41 5.27 -11.75
C SER A 82 -1.38 6.39 -11.35
N PHE A 83 -1.70 6.52 -10.07
CA PHE A 83 -2.56 7.59 -9.55
C PHE A 83 -2.00 8.98 -9.87
N ALA A 84 -0.69 9.18 -9.66
CA ALA A 84 -0.01 10.43 -10.00
C ALA A 84 0.02 10.69 -11.51
N ARG A 85 0.26 9.67 -12.34
CA ARG A 85 0.24 9.78 -13.82
C ARG A 85 -1.14 10.18 -14.35
N HIS A 86 -2.20 9.76 -13.68
CA HIS A 86 -3.58 10.10 -14.02
C HIS A 86 -4.09 11.34 -13.27
N GLU A 87 -3.20 12.26 -12.89
CA GLU A 87 -3.54 13.53 -12.26
C GLU A 87 -4.42 13.38 -11.01
N PHE A 88 -4.17 12.33 -10.23
CA PHE A 88 -4.91 12.01 -9.01
C PHE A 88 -6.42 11.77 -9.25
N ASN A 89 -6.77 11.21 -10.41
CA ASN A 89 -8.15 10.83 -10.73
C ASN A 89 -8.61 9.61 -9.90
N ILE A 90 -9.49 9.85 -8.93
CA ILE A 90 -9.99 8.81 -8.01
C ILE A 90 -10.73 7.70 -8.76
N ARG A 91 -11.54 8.04 -9.79
CA ARG A 91 -12.29 7.03 -10.54
C ARG A 91 -11.35 6.08 -11.27
N GLN A 92 -10.29 6.62 -11.87
CA GLN A 92 -9.28 5.82 -12.57
C GLN A 92 -8.54 4.90 -11.60
N LEU A 93 -8.12 5.40 -10.44
CA LEU A 93 -7.50 4.59 -9.39
C LEU A 93 -8.41 3.44 -8.94
N MET A 94 -9.71 3.70 -8.75
CA MET A 94 -10.68 2.64 -8.39
C MET A 94 -10.75 1.55 -9.47
N VAL A 95 -10.78 1.93 -10.75
CA VAL A 95 -10.79 0.97 -11.86
C VAL A 95 -9.53 0.10 -11.84
N GLU A 96 -8.36 0.71 -11.64
CA GLU A 96 -7.08 -0.01 -11.58
C GLU A 96 -7.01 -0.97 -10.39
N ILE A 97 -7.39 -0.53 -9.19
CA ILE A 97 -7.48 -1.38 -7.99
C ILE A 97 -8.36 -2.61 -8.27
N MET A 98 -9.53 -2.42 -8.87
CA MET A 98 -10.45 -3.51 -9.16
C MET A 98 -9.92 -4.45 -10.26
N ALA A 99 -9.24 -3.90 -11.27
CA ALA A 99 -8.64 -4.70 -12.33
C ALA A 99 -7.49 -5.57 -11.80
N THR A 100 -6.54 -4.97 -11.06
CA THR A 100 -5.37 -5.70 -10.55
C THR A 100 -5.78 -6.75 -9.52
N SER A 101 -6.70 -6.41 -8.60
CA SER A 101 -7.17 -7.39 -7.61
C SER A 101 -7.86 -8.62 -8.24
N ALA A 102 -8.65 -8.42 -9.30
CA ALA A 102 -9.30 -9.51 -10.04
C ALA A 102 -8.32 -10.36 -10.87
N LEU A 103 -7.18 -9.81 -11.27
CA LEU A 103 -6.12 -10.52 -11.99
C LEU A 103 -5.25 -11.34 -11.04
N THR A 104 -4.92 -10.81 -9.86
CA THR A 104 -4.03 -11.46 -8.89
C THR A 104 -4.67 -12.69 -8.23
N GLY A 105 -5.98 -12.66 -7.95
CA GLY A 105 -6.70 -13.84 -7.45
C GLY A 105 -6.63 -15.07 -8.38
N ARG A 106 -6.30 -14.88 -9.67
CA ARG A 106 -6.07 -15.97 -10.64
C ARG A 106 -4.64 -16.52 -10.62
N GLN A 107 -3.66 -15.74 -10.18
CA GLN A 107 -2.24 -16.13 -10.15
C GLN A 107 -1.91 -17.04 -8.95
N GLN A 108 -2.69 -16.95 -7.86
CA GLN A 108 -2.46 -17.71 -6.62
C GLN A 108 -2.72 -19.23 -6.76
N PHE A 109 -3.35 -19.69 -7.85
CA PHE A 109 -3.64 -21.10 -8.13
C PHE A 109 -2.75 -21.71 -9.22
N SER A 110 -1.48 -21.32 -9.28
CA SER A 110 -0.48 -22.05 -10.05
C SER A 110 0.00 -23.24 -9.22
N VAL A 111 -0.52 -24.43 -9.53
CA VAL A 111 -0.23 -25.71 -8.87
C VAL A 111 1.28 -25.89 -8.65
N VAL A 112 1.71 -25.88 -7.39
CA VAL A 112 3.03 -26.40 -7.01
C VAL A 112 3.06 -27.87 -7.46
N SER A 113 3.87 -28.14 -8.47
CA SER A 113 4.01 -29.46 -9.06
C SER A 113 4.61 -30.40 -8.03
N PHE A 114 3.79 -31.31 -7.51
CA PHE A 114 4.23 -32.46 -6.72
C PHE A 114 4.95 -33.45 -7.64
N GLN A 115 6.26 -33.31 -7.81
CA GLN A 115 7.08 -34.39 -8.36
C GLN A 115 8.54 -34.24 -7.95
N SER A 116 8.92 -34.88 -6.84
CA SER A 116 10.24 -35.51 -6.67
C SER A 116 10.34 -36.28 -5.35
N GLN A 117 9.71 -37.45 -5.26
CA GLN A 117 10.11 -38.50 -4.28
C GLN A 117 10.13 -39.92 -4.86
N ALA A 118 10.07 -40.10 -6.19
CA ALA A 118 10.18 -41.43 -6.79
C ALA A 118 11.62 -41.85 -7.15
N SER A 119 12.59 -40.94 -7.13
CA SER A 119 13.98 -41.20 -7.52
C SER A 119 14.87 -41.74 -6.39
N VAL A 120 14.46 -41.63 -5.12
CA VAL A 120 15.28 -42.04 -3.97
C VAL A 120 15.25 -43.57 -3.72
N LEU A 121 14.25 -44.29 -4.23
CA LEU A 121 14.20 -45.77 -4.10
C LEU A 121 14.91 -46.54 -5.23
N ALA A 122 15.28 -45.87 -6.34
CA ALA A 122 15.99 -46.51 -7.44
C ALA A 122 17.51 -46.55 -7.22
N ASP A 123 18.08 -45.52 -6.58
CA ASP A 123 19.53 -45.43 -6.33
C ASP A 123 20.01 -46.33 -5.18
N ASP A 124 19.17 -46.59 -4.17
CA ASP A 124 19.56 -47.42 -3.02
C ASP A 124 19.61 -48.93 -3.32
N ARG A 125 19.05 -49.35 -4.47
CA ARG A 125 19.17 -50.73 -4.97
C ARG A 125 20.45 -50.97 -5.78
N ALA A 126 21.07 -49.92 -6.32
CA ALA A 126 22.33 -50.02 -7.05
C ALA A 126 23.54 -50.11 -6.10
N ASN A 127 23.49 -49.42 -4.94
CA ASN A 127 24.63 -49.34 -4.02
C ASN A 127 24.80 -50.59 -3.11
N ARG A 128 23.74 -51.38 -2.85
CA ARG A 128 23.83 -52.58 -1.99
C ARG A 128 24.34 -53.85 -2.67
N ARG A 129 24.57 -53.85 -3.98
CA ARG A 129 25.13 -55.01 -4.71
C ARG A 129 26.66 -55.00 -4.84
N SER A 130 27.34 -53.96 -4.36
CA SER A 130 28.80 -53.80 -4.51
C SER A 130 29.62 -54.12 -3.25
N LEU A 131 29.00 -54.60 -2.16
CA LEU A 131 29.67 -54.82 -0.86
C LEU A 131 29.78 -56.30 -0.42
N THR A 132 29.58 -57.26 -1.32
CA THR A 132 29.85 -58.69 -1.05
C THR A 132 30.79 -59.30 -2.09
N THR A 133 32.03 -58.79 -2.17
CA THR A 133 33.22 -59.52 -2.65
C THR A 133 34.44 -58.69 -2.25
N ASN A 134 35.05 -59.08 -1.13
CA ASN A 134 36.47 -58.93 -0.75
C ASN A 134 36.60 -58.82 0.77
N ASN A 135 36.57 -59.97 1.44
CA ASN A 135 37.70 -60.54 2.21
C ASN A 135 37.16 -61.71 3.05
#